data_AF-A0A7V9AIZ9-F1
#
_entry.id   AF-A0A7V9AIZ9-F1
#
_cell.length_a   1.000
_cell.length_b   1.000
_cell.length_c   1.000
_cell.angle_alpha   90.00
_cell.angle_beta   90.00
_cell.angle_gamma   90.00
#
_symmetry.space_group_name_H-M   'P 1'
#
loop_
_entity.id
_entity.type
_entity.pdbx_description
1 polymer ?
#
loop_
_entity_poly.entity_id
_entity_poly.type
_entity_poly.pdbx_seq_one_letter_code
_entity_poly.pdbx_strand_id
1 'polypeptide(L)'
;MTLLLPLAVMVSGCGNPVGEGHNVRRATGVVITDLENRTLVASEGNAWDGPLIAIQAGQALPVRIFFIDPAGERFQLPTTGAEHTLRVEFTPAGIMSYEGPQADQGALRGVAPGETHATIMVWHGAHSDFRSPPLRLEVF
;
A
#
# COMPACT_ATOMS: atom_id res chain seq x y z
N MET A 1 -16.45 7.14 72.06
CA MET A 1 -15.60 7.58 70.93
C MET A 1 -15.86 6.59 69.80
N THR A 2 -16.80 6.91 68.92
CA THR A 2 -17.38 5.97 67.95
C THR A 2 -16.62 6.08 66.64
N LEU A 3 -15.93 5.00 66.26
CA LEU A 3 -15.12 4.92 65.04
C LEU A 3 -16.06 4.57 63.86
N LEU A 4 -16.36 5.53 62.98
CA LEU A 4 -17.01 5.26 61.70
C LEU A 4 -15.96 4.83 60.67
N LEU A 5 -16.04 3.58 60.22
CA LEU A 5 -15.30 3.08 59.06
C LEU A 5 -16.10 3.43 57.78
N PRO A 6 -15.54 4.17 56.81
CA PRO A 6 -16.17 4.31 55.51
C PRO A 6 -15.98 3.02 54.70
N LEU A 7 -17.10 2.38 54.39
CA LEU A 7 -17.19 1.23 53.47
C LEU A 7 -16.88 1.72 52.05
N ALA A 8 -15.68 1.42 51.56
CA ALA A 8 -15.27 1.69 50.18
C ALA A 8 -15.98 0.72 49.23
N VAL A 9 -16.98 1.21 48.50
CA VAL A 9 -17.59 0.49 47.38
C VAL A 9 -16.62 0.56 46.21
N MET A 10 -15.86 -0.51 45.98
CA MET A 10 -15.15 -0.70 44.72
C MET A 10 -16.16 -1.16 43.67
N VAL A 11 -16.66 -0.21 42.88
CA VAL A 11 -17.36 -0.53 41.63
C VAL A 11 -16.30 -1.09 40.67
N SER A 12 -16.18 -2.42 40.64
CA SER A 12 -15.52 -3.13 39.55
C SER A 12 -16.39 -2.98 38.32
N GLY A 13 -16.23 -1.84 37.64
CA GLY A 13 -16.65 -1.72 36.26
C GLY A 13 -15.76 -2.62 35.44
N CYS A 14 -16.26 -3.82 35.11
CA CYS A 14 -15.76 -4.59 33.97
C CYS A 14 -16.07 -3.76 32.71
N GLY A 15 -15.28 -2.72 32.47
CA GLY A 15 -15.17 -2.13 31.15
C GLY A 15 -14.53 -3.20 30.29
N ASN A 16 -15.34 -3.89 29.49
CA ASN A 16 -14.82 -4.60 28.34
C ASN A 16 -14.00 -3.57 27.55
N PRO A 17 -12.66 -3.69 27.43
CA PRO A 17 -12.00 -3.00 26.35
C PRO A 17 -12.57 -3.64 25.10
N VAL A 18 -13.47 -2.91 24.43
CA VAL A 18 -13.71 -3.12 23.00
C VAL A 18 -12.31 -3.04 22.42
N GLY A 19 -11.79 -4.18 21.93
CA GLY A 19 -10.41 -4.29 21.48
C GLY A 19 -10.07 -3.07 20.63
N GLU A 20 -9.02 -2.35 21.01
CA GLU A 20 -8.57 -1.18 20.29
C GLU A 20 -8.41 -1.54 18.82
N GLY A 21 -9.28 -0.92 18.01
CA GLY A 21 -9.06 -0.52 16.63
C GLY A 21 -8.51 -1.60 15.71
N HIS A 22 -9.35 -1.98 14.73
CA HIS A 22 -8.84 -2.26 13.40
C HIS A 22 -8.04 -1.01 12.97
N ASN A 23 -6.72 -0.99 13.24
CA ASN A 23 -5.82 0.08 12.83
C ASN A 23 -5.62 -0.08 11.32
N VAL A 24 -6.63 0.33 10.56
CA VAL A 24 -6.55 0.40 9.10
C VAL A 24 -5.54 1.50 8.80
N ARG A 25 -4.30 1.12 8.49
CA ARG A 25 -3.28 2.07 8.03
C ARG A 25 -3.75 2.63 6.70
N ARG A 26 -4.24 3.86 6.72
CA ARG A 26 -4.68 4.58 5.52
C ARG A 26 -3.45 4.97 4.71
N ALA A 27 -3.42 4.66 3.42
CA ALA A 27 -2.37 5.13 2.55
C ALA A 27 -2.59 6.60 2.13
N THR A 28 -1.54 7.40 2.17
CA THR A 28 -1.44 8.78 1.67
C THR A 28 -0.47 8.90 0.50
N GLY A 29 0.39 7.89 0.32
CA GLY A 29 1.38 7.83 -0.75
C GLY A 29 1.81 6.41 -1.08
N VAL A 30 2.72 6.29 -2.04
CA VAL A 30 3.25 5.03 -2.55
C VAL A 30 4.72 5.18 -2.94
N VAL A 31 5.50 4.14 -2.68
CA VAL A 31 6.91 4.02 -3.07
C VAL A 31 7.11 2.71 -3.81
N ILE A 32 7.77 2.77 -4.97
CA ILE A 32 8.23 1.60 -5.70
C ILE A 32 9.74 1.52 -5.53
N THR A 33 10.23 0.39 -5.05
CA THR A 33 11.67 0.12 -4.94
C THR A 33 12.05 -1.08 -5.79
N ASP A 34 13.34 -1.23 -6.06
CA ASP A 34 13.89 -2.52 -6.47
C ASP A 34 14.00 -3.48 -5.26
N LEU A 35 14.57 -4.67 -5.48
CA LEU A 35 14.74 -5.67 -4.43
C LEU A 35 15.86 -5.33 -3.41
N GLU A 36 16.71 -4.36 -3.74
CA GLU A 36 17.75 -3.84 -2.84
C GLU A 36 17.23 -2.65 -2.00
N ASN A 37 15.93 -2.38 -2.05
CA ASN A 37 15.24 -1.26 -1.40
C ASN A 37 15.68 0.13 -1.89
N ARG A 38 16.28 0.23 -3.07
CA ARG A 38 16.52 1.53 -3.70
C ARG A 38 15.22 2.06 -4.28
N THR A 39 14.85 3.28 -3.92
CA THR A 39 13.67 3.93 -4.47
C THR A 39 13.84 4.12 -5.98
N LEU A 40 12.91 3.57 -6.75
CA LEU A 40 12.78 3.82 -8.17
C LEU A 40 11.92 5.06 -8.40
N VAL A 41 10.74 5.08 -7.79
CA VAL A 41 9.82 6.23 -7.83
C VAL A 41 9.01 6.30 -6.54
N ALA A 42 8.56 7.49 -6.18
CA ALA A 42 7.69 7.72 -5.02
C ALA A 42 6.63 8.77 -5.34
N SER A 43 5.50 8.70 -4.66
CA SER A 43 4.45 9.72 -4.73
C SER A 43 3.84 9.93 -3.36
N GLU A 44 3.96 11.16 -2.86
CA GLU A 44 3.26 11.67 -1.69
C GLU A 44 2.38 12.84 -2.17
N GLY A 45 1.14 12.53 -2.58
CA GLY A 45 0.20 13.50 -3.15
C GLY A 45 -0.08 13.28 -4.64
N ASN A 46 0.01 14.34 -5.45
CA ASN A 46 -0.54 14.37 -6.82
C ASN A 46 0.52 14.21 -7.93
N ALA A 47 1.79 14.01 -7.58
CA ALA A 47 2.89 13.87 -8.53
C ALA A 47 3.82 12.73 -8.13
N TRP A 48 4.54 12.20 -9.12
CA TRP A 48 5.61 11.23 -8.93
C TRP A 48 6.96 11.93 -8.91
N ASP A 49 7.83 11.49 -8.01
CA ASP A 49 9.26 11.79 -7.98
C ASP A 49 10.06 10.54 -8.36
N GLY A 50 11.16 10.73 -9.05
CA GLY A 50 12.03 9.68 -9.57
C GLY A 50 12.11 9.60 -11.10
N PRO A 51 13.05 8.79 -11.64
CA PRO A 51 13.21 8.59 -13.07
C PRO A 51 12.01 7.89 -13.73
N LEU A 52 11.90 8.07 -15.05
CA LEU A 52 11.04 7.23 -15.88
C LEU A 52 11.49 5.77 -15.79
N ILE A 53 10.56 4.87 -15.46
CA ILE A 53 10.79 3.44 -15.52
C ILE A 53 10.56 2.98 -16.97
N ALA A 54 11.62 2.49 -17.60
CA ALA A 54 11.62 1.92 -18.94
C ALA A 54 12.00 0.43 -18.89
N ILE A 55 11.22 -0.43 -19.52
CA ILE A 55 11.41 -1.90 -19.50
C ILE A 55 11.42 -2.42 -20.94
N GLN A 56 12.38 -3.24 -21.31
CA GLN A 56 12.37 -3.87 -22.63
C GLN A 56 11.17 -4.85 -22.77
N ALA A 57 10.54 -4.89 -23.94
CA ALA A 57 9.45 -5.85 -24.20
C ALA A 57 9.89 -7.30 -23.94
N GLY A 58 9.05 -8.07 -23.23
CA GLY A 58 9.33 -9.43 -22.77
C GLY A 58 10.15 -9.52 -21.47
N GLN A 59 10.78 -8.43 -21.02
CA GLN A 59 11.54 -8.40 -19.76
C GLN A 59 10.64 -8.06 -18.57
N ALA A 60 11.12 -8.43 -17.38
CA ALA A 60 10.48 -8.12 -16.11
C ALA A 60 11.44 -7.36 -15.19
N LEU A 61 10.91 -6.34 -14.52
CA LEU A 61 11.57 -5.58 -13.46
C LEU A 61 10.98 -6.01 -12.11
N PRO A 62 11.72 -6.77 -11.29
CA PRO A 62 11.31 -7.09 -9.93
C PRO A 62 11.25 -5.83 -9.07
N VAL A 63 10.15 -5.65 -8.35
CA VAL A 63 9.89 -4.46 -7.53
C VAL A 63 9.21 -4.82 -6.21
N ARG A 64 9.34 -3.92 -5.24
CA ARG A 64 8.51 -3.88 -4.03
C ARG A 64 7.65 -2.62 -4.08
N ILE A 65 6.40 -2.76 -3.69
CA ILE A 65 5.47 -1.63 -3.56
C ILE A 65 5.18 -1.44 -2.09
N PHE A 66 5.50 -0.24 -1.59
CA PHE A 66 5.18 0.22 -0.25
C PHE A 66 4.14 1.33 -0.35
N PHE A 67 3.26 1.41 0.63
CA PHE A 67 2.38 2.53 0.86
C PHE A 67 2.95 3.39 1.99
N ILE A 68 2.63 4.67 1.97
CA ILE A 68 3.01 5.64 3.00
C ILE A 68 1.75 5.97 3.78
N ASP A 69 1.82 5.99 5.11
CA ASP A 69 0.70 6.40 5.96
C ASP A 69 0.77 7.90 6.35
N PRO A 70 -0.22 8.46 7.08
CA PRO A 70 -0.19 9.87 7.46
C PRO A 70 0.97 10.26 8.38
N ALA A 71 1.65 9.31 9.01
CA ALA A 71 2.84 9.56 9.83
C ALA A 71 4.13 9.54 8.99
N GLY A 72 4.03 9.24 7.68
CA GLY A 72 5.17 9.12 6.77
C GLY A 72 5.86 7.76 6.82
N GLU A 73 5.27 6.78 7.52
CA GLU A 73 5.85 5.45 7.62
C GLU A 73 5.49 4.58 6.42
N ARG A 74 6.46 3.79 5.94
CA ARG A 74 6.26 2.82 4.87
C ARG A 74 5.67 1.53 5.41
N PHE A 75 4.69 0.98 4.69
CA PHE A 75 4.13 -0.33 4.97
C PHE A 75 3.80 -1.09 3.67
N GLN A 76 3.62 -2.40 3.77
CA GLN A 76 3.12 -3.21 2.67
C GLN A 76 1.76 -3.78 3.06
N LEU A 77 0.91 -4.03 2.05
CA LEU A 77 -0.32 -4.75 2.28
C LEU A 77 -0.01 -6.23 2.56
N PRO A 78 -0.77 -6.91 3.43
CA PRO A 78 -0.60 -8.34 3.63
C PRO A 78 -0.93 -9.10 2.34
N THR A 79 -0.23 -10.20 2.08
CA THR A 79 -0.40 -10.98 0.83
C THR A 79 -1.43 -12.11 0.92
N THR A 80 -1.93 -12.43 2.11
CA THR A 80 -2.96 -13.46 2.30
C THR A 80 -3.97 -13.06 3.36
N GLY A 81 -5.23 -13.50 3.18
CA GLY A 81 -6.29 -13.39 4.20
C GLY A 81 -6.70 -11.98 4.61
N ALA A 82 -6.31 -10.94 3.85
CA ALA A 82 -6.53 -9.55 4.20
C ALA A 82 -7.78 -8.96 3.53
N GLU A 83 -8.42 -8.03 4.23
CA GLU A 83 -9.51 -7.18 3.72
C GLU A 83 -9.01 -6.21 2.63
N HIS A 84 -7.70 -5.87 2.68
CA HIS A 84 -7.04 -4.96 1.76
C HIS A 84 -6.17 -5.69 0.75
N THR A 85 -6.27 -5.32 -0.53
CA THR A 85 -5.48 -5.89 -1.61
C THR A 85 -4.80 -4.83 -2.47
N LEU A 86 -3.62 -5.15 -2.99
CA LEU A 86 -2.90 -4.32 -3.95
C LEU A 86 -3.48 -4.57 -5.35
N ARG A 87 -3.80 -3.49 -6.06
CA ARG A 87 -4.13 -3.55 -7.49
C ARG A 87 -3.32 -2.53 -8.27
N VAL A 88 -2.82 -2.94 -9.43
CA VAL A 88 -2.10 -2.09 -10.37
C VAL A 88 -2.86 -2.11 -11.69
N GLU A 89 -3.35 -0.94 -12.12
CA GLU A 89 -4.05 -0.77 -13.39
C GLU A 89 -3.18 -0.03 -14.40
N PHE A 90 -3.18 -0.48 -15.65
CA PHE A 90 -2.40 0.13 -16.73
C PHE A 90 -3.33 0.74 -17.78
N THR A 91 -3.01 1.95 -18.24
CA THR A 91 -3.75 2.64 -19.31
C THR A 91 -2.77 3.32 -20.29
N PRO A 92 -2.78 2.95 -21.60
CA PRO A 92 -3.57 1.87 -22.18
C PRO A 92 -3.16 0.47 -21.67
N ALA A 93 -4.12 -0.44 -21.59
CA ALA A 93 -3.86 -1.82 -21.20
C ALA A 93 -3.06 -2.58 -22.28
N GLY A 94 -2.36 -3.65 -21.90
CA GLY A 94 -1.65 -4.53 -22.82
C GLY A 94 -0.21 -4.11 -23.16
N ILE A 95 0.25 -2.95 -22.70
CA ILE A 95 1.65 -2.52 -22.83
C ILE A 95 2.51 -3.06 -21.69
N MET A 96 1.98 -3.06 -20.47
CA MET A 96 2.66 -3.57 -19.28
C MET A 96 1.67 -4.35 -18.41
N SER A 97 2.18 -5.32 -17.65
CA SER A 97 1.45 -6.04 -16.61
C SER A 97 2.19 -6.03 -15.28
N TYR A 98 1.47 -6.24 -14.19
CA TYR A 98 2.04 -6.45 -12.87
C TYR A 98 1.76 -7.88 -12.41
N GLU A 99 2.81 -8.60 -12.05
CA GLU A 99 2.75 -9.96 -11.50
C GLU A 99 3.06 -9.90 -10.00
N GLY A 100 2.03 -10.03 -9.15
CA GLY A 100 2.20 -10.02 -7.70
C GLY A 100 1.00 -9.46 -6.92
N PRO A 101 1.16 -9.19 -5.62
CA PRO A 101 2.37 -9.46 -4.82
C PRO A 101 2.50 -10.95 -4.45
N GLN A 102 3.69 -11.52 -4.61
CA GLN A 102 4.09 -12.82 -4.05
C GLN A 102 4.98 -12.56 -2.82
N ALA A 103 4.49 -12.93 -1.63
CA ALA A 103 5.10 -12.62 -0.33
C ALA A 103 5.24 -11.10 -0.04
N ASP A 104 6.30 -10.46 -0.50
CA ASP A 104 6.58 -9.03 -0.28
C ASP A 104 7.05 -8.30 -1.54
N GLN A 105 6.99 -8.95 -2.70
CA GLN A 105 7.51 -8.45 -3.97
C GLN A 105 6.59 -8.79 -5.15
N GLY A 106 6.78 -8.10 -6.27
CA GLY A 106 6.16 -8.42 -7.56
C GLY A 106 7.08 -8.06 -8.72
N ALA A 107 6.55 -8.08 -9.93
CA ALA A 107 7.30 -7.68 -11.12
C ALA A 107 6.45 -6.87 -12.08
N LEU A 108 7.01 -5.77 -12.60
CA LEU A 108 6.48 -5.08 -13.77
C LEU A 108 7.03 -5.77 -15.02
N ARG A 109 6.16 -6.25 -15.91
CA ARG A 109 6.56 -6.93 -17.14
C ARG A 109 6.19 -6.10 -18.36
N GLY A 110 7.17 -5.81 -19.21
CA GLY A 110 6.93 -5.21 -20.52
C GLY A 110 6.26 -6.23 -21.43
N VAL A 111 5.05 -5.94 -21.93
CA VAL A 111 4.27 -6.84 -22.77
C VAL A 111 4.41 -6.47 -24.25
N ALA A 112 4.24 -5.19 -24.58
CA ALA A 112 4.36 -4.68 -25.94
C ALA A 112 4.99 -3.29 -25.92
N PRO A 113 5.78 -2.90 -26.94
CA PRO A 113 6.36 -1.56 -27.01
C PRO A 113 5.30 -0.45 -26.97
N GLY A 114 5.59 0.63 -26.26
CA GLY A 114 4.72 1.80 -26.12
C GLY A 114 4.77 2.43 -24.74
N GLU A 115 3.97 3.48 -24.56
CA GLU A 115 3.84 4.19 -23.28
C GLU A 115 2.54 3.80 -22.58
N THR A 116 2.62 3.57 -21.27
CA THR A 116 1.44 3.34 -20.41
C THR A 116 1.53 4.12 -19.11
N HIS A 117 0.39 4.27 -18.45
CA HIS A 117 0.28 4.86 -17.13
C HIS A 117 -0.17 3.79 -16.13
N ALA A 118 0.58 3.58 -15.06
CA ALA A 118 0.17 2.73 -13.95
C ALA A 118 -0.57 3.54 -12.88
N THR A 119 -1.67 3.01 -12.39
CA THR A 119 -2.34 3.48 -11.18
C THR A 119 -2.27 2.41 -10.10
N ILE A 120 -1.64 2.73 -8.97
CA ILE A 120 -1.46 1.82 -7.84
C ILE A 120 -2.56 2.13 -6.82
N MET A 121 -3.26 1.08 -6.37
CA MET A 121 -4.43 1.22 -5.51
C MET A 121 -4.38 0.24 -4.33
N VAL A 122 -4.96 0.70 -3.22
CA VAL A 122 -5.38 -0.15 -2.11
C VAL A 122 -6.87 -0.38 -2.27
N TRP A 123 -7.28 -1.63 -2.46
CA TRP A 123 -8.69 -2.03 -2.57
C TRP A 123 -9.18 -2.65 -1.28
N HIS A 124 -10.41 -2.29 -0.89
CA HIS A 124 -11.14 -2.85 0.24
C HIS A 124 -12.53 -3.28 -0.24
N GLY A 125 -12.69 -4.60 -0.43
CA GLY A 125 -13.91 -5.16 -1.03
C GLY A 125 -14.19 -4.58 -2.42
N ALA A 126 -15.23 -3.75 -2.52
CA ALA A 126 -15.72 -3.19 -3.79
C ALA A 126 -15.23 -1.76 -4.11
N HIS A 127 -14.40 -1.15 -3.27
CA HIS A 127 -13.92 0.21 -3.46
C HIS A 127 -12.41 0.34 -3.22
N SER A 128 -11.87 1.48 -3.64
CA SER A 128 -10.46 1.85 -3.47
C SER A 128 -10.34 2.81 -2.29
N ASP A 129 -9.58 2.43 -1.25
CA ASP A 129 -9.27 3.29 -0.10
C ASP A 129 -8.17 4.30 -0.42
N PHE A 130 -7.32 3.97 -1.41
CA PHE A 130 -6.27 4.81 -1.92
C PHE A 130 -6.07 4.59 -3.41
N ARG A 131 -5.71 5.66 -4.12
CA ARG A 131 -5.35 5.66 -5.54
C ARG A 131 -4.21 6.64 -5.75
N SER A 132 -3.10 6.18 -6.33
CA SER A 132 -1.98 7.05 -6.71
C SER A 132 -2.36 7.94 -7.91
N PRO A 133 -1.65 9.07 -8.13
CA PRO A 133 -1.63 9.70 -9.45
C PRO A 133 -1.09 8.70 -10.50
N PRO A 134 -1.40 8.89 -11.80
CA PRO A 134 -0.90 8.02 -12.86
C PRO A 134 0.63 8.12 -13.00
N LEU A 135 1.33 6.99 -12.88
CA LEU A 135 2.77 6.87 -13.11
C LEU A 135 3.04 6.57 -14.58
N ARG A 136 3.75 7.46 -15.28
CA ARG A 136 4.17 7.21 -16.67
C ARG A 136 5.27 6.13 -16.71
N LEU A 137 5.14 5.18 -17.63
CA LEU A 137 6.01 4.04 -17.85
C LEU A 137 6.22 3.81 -19.34
N GLU A 138 7.39 3.30 -19.72
CA GLU A 138 7.74 3.03 -21.12
C GLU A 138 8.15 1.57 -21.32
N VAL A 139 7.74 1.00 -22.45
CA VAL A 139 8.22 -0.29 -22.95
C VAL A 139 8.86 -0.08 -24.32
N PHE A 140 10.08 -0.57 -24.50
CA PHE A 140 10.85 -0.42 -25.74
C PHE A 140 11.31 -1.76 -26.34
#